data_AF-A0A956U037-F1
#
_entry.id   AF-A0A956U037-F1
#
_cell.length_a   1.000
_cell.length_b   1.000
_cell.length_c   1.000
_cell.angle_alpha   90.00
_cell.angle_beta   90.00
_cell.angle_gamma   90.00
#
_symmetry.space_group_name_H-M   'P 1'
#
loop_
_entity.id
_entity.type
_entity.pdbx_description
1 polymer ?
#
loop_
_entity_poly.entity_id
_entity_poly.type
_entity_poly.pdbx_seq_one_letter_code
_entity_poly.pdbx_strand_id
1 'polypeptide(L)'
;MAFGHWLRENAEKYLMEAADDQMISRYPESCAKPYREGGLGPLFWRNIFVPLYLAVPWSLRRKIILLSAYPGKRPHWKKYN
;
A
#
# COMPACT_ATOMS: atom_id res chain seq x y z
N MET A 1 6.84 20.07 -4.24
CA MET A 1 6.88 18.91 -3.30
C MET A 1 5.53 18.57 -2.67
N ALA A 2 4.45 19.37 -2.84
CA ALA A 2 3.17 19.10 -2.17
C ALA A 2 2.36 17.93 -2.77
N PHE A 3 2.34 17.81 -4.11
CA PHE A 3 1.55 16.78 -4.78
C PHE A 3 2.02 15.35 -4.48
N GLY A 4 3.33 15.10 -4.48
CA GLY A 4 3.87 13.78 -4.18
C GLY A 4 3.61 13.34 -2.73
N HIS A 5 3.69 14.30 -1.79
CA HIS A 5 3.34 14.05 -0.39
C HIS A 5 1.86 13.73 -0.23
N TRP A 6 0.99 14.56 -0.82
CA TRP A 6 -0.44 14.35 -0.84
C TRP A 6 -0.80 12.98 -1.46
N LEU A 7 -0.21 12.63 -2.60
CA LEU A 7 -0.45 11.35 -3.26
C LEU A 7 -0.03 10.18 -2.37
N ARG A 8 1.12 10.30 -1.70
CA ARG A 8 1.63 9.29 -0.78
C ARG A 8 0.71 9.10 0.42
N GLU A 9 0.32 10.18 1.09
CA GLU A 9 -0.56 10.12 2.26
C GLU A 9 -1.91 9.49 1.93
N ASN A 10 -2.51 9.87 0.80
CA ASN A 10 -3.75 9.26 0.34
C ASN A 10 -3.56 7.78 0.01
N ALA A 11 -2.52 7.44 -0.78
CA ALA A 11 -2.25 6.04 -1.12
C ALA A 11 -2.02 5.17 0.12
N GLU A 12 -1.26 5.66 1.09
CA GLU A 12 -0.98 4.96 2.34
C GLU A 12 -2.26 4.69 3.14
N LYS A 13 -3.11 5.70 3.31
CA LYS A 13 -4.40 5.59 4.00
C LYS A 13 -5.28 4.49 3.41
N TYR A 14 -5.52 4.51 2.10
CA TYR A 14 -6.42 3.55 1.46
C TYR A 14 -5.82 2.15 1.31
N LEU A 15 -4.48 2.03 1.23
CA LEU A 15 -3.83 0.72 1.25
C LEU A 15 -3.87 0.06 2.63
N MET A 16 -3.75 0.85 3.71
CA MET A 16 -3.95 0.35 5.07
C MET A 16 -5.39 -0.15 5.26
N GLU A 17 -6.40 0.65 4.85
CA GLU A 17 -7.80 0.23 4.95
C GLU A 17 -8.09 -1.07 4.20
N ALA A 18 -7.49 -1.25 3.02
CA ALA A 18 -7.62 -2.48 2.25
C ALA A 18 -6.92 -3.70 2.91
N ALA A 19 -5.83 -3.47 3.64
CA ALA A 19 -5.16 -4.51 4.42
C ALA A 19 -5.99 -4.90 5.65
N ASP A 20 -6.61 -3.93 6.31
CA ASP A 20 -7.54 -4.15 7.42
C ASP A 20 -8.76 -4.94 6.94
N ASP A 21 -9.32 -4.61 5.76
CA ASP A 21 -10.43 -5.37 5.15
C ASP A 21 -10.05 -6.85 4.92
N GLN A 22 -8.82 -7.12 4.46
CA GLN A 22 -8.32 -8.48 4.34
C GLN A 22 -8.17 -9.16 5.70
N MET A 23 -7.67 -8.46 6.72
CA MET A 23 -7.56 -9.01 8.07
C MET A 23 -8.93 -9.36 8.66
N ILE A 24 -9.92 -8.48 8.53
CA ILE A 24 -11.29 -8.72 9.01
C ILE A 24 -11.91 -9.92 8.30
N SER A 25 -11.69 -10.05 6.98
CA SER A 25 -12.20 -11.20 6.23
C SER A 25 -11.59 -12.53 6.70
N ARG A 26 -10.34 -12.49 7.20
CA ARG A 26 -9.63 -13.67 7.70
C ARG A 26 -9.93 -13.96 9.18
N TYR A 27 -10.19 -12.92 9.97
CA TYR A 27 -10.40 -13.00 11.42
C TYR A 27 -11.62 -12.18 11.86
N PRO A 28 -12.85 -12.61 11.51
CA PRO A 28 -14.06 -11.84 11.77
C PRO A 28 -14.37 -11.68 13.27
N GLU A 29 -13.98 -12.66 14.09
CA GLU A 29 -14.28 -12.70 15.54
C GLU A 29 -13.40 -11.73 16.37
N SER A 30 -12.31 -11.22 15.81
CA SER A 30 -11.29 -10.46 16.57
C SER A 30 -11.12 -9.02 16.07
N CYS A 31 -11.84 -8.61 15.03
CA CYS A 31 -11.65 -7.30 14.41
C CYS A 31 -12.93 -6.46 14.44
N ALA A 32 -12.84 -5.25 15.00
CA ALA A 32 -13.90 -4.25 14.90
C ALA A 32 -13.95 -3.65 13.47
N LYS A 33 -15.14 -3.23 13.02
CA LYS A 33 -15.28 -2.53 11.74
C LYS A 33 -14.51 -1.20 11.78
N PRO A 34 -13.56 -0.96 10.85
CA PRO A 34 -12.82 0.29 10.80
C PRO A 34 -13.74 1.44 10.37
N TYR A 35 -13.46 2.63 10.91
CA TYR A 35 -14.16 3.85 10.51
C TYR A 35 -13.84 4.17 9.05
N ARG A 36 -14.88 4.48 8.27
CA ARG A 36 -14.75 4.85 6.86
C ARG A 36 -15.28 6.25 6.63
N GLU A 37 -14.46 7.09 6.00
CA GLU A 37 -14.91 8.39 5.55
C GLU A 37 -15.79 8.23 4.31
N GLY A 38 -16.99 8.82 4.35
CA GLY A 38 -17.90 8.86 3.21
C GLY A 38 -17.46 9.91 2.18
N GLY A 39 -17.61 9.60 0.88
CA GLY A 39 -17.41 10.57 -0.20
C GLY A 39 -16.96 9.95 -1.53
N LEU A 40 -17.00 10.74 -2.61
CA LEU A 40 -16.58 10.30 -3.95
C LEU A 40 -15.05 10.07 -4.05
N GLY A 41 -14.25 10.87 -3.33
CA GLY A 41 -12.80 10.69 -3.26
C GLY A 41 -12.41 9.33 -2.67
N PRO A 42 -12.87 8.99 -1.45
CA PRO A 42 -12.65 7.68 -0.85
C PRO A 42 -13.08 6.50 -1.74
N LEU A 43 -14.23 6.64 -2.43
CA LEU A 43 -14.71 5.62 -3.37
C LEU A 43 -13.77 5.42 -4.56
N PHE A 44 -13.26 6.50 -5.16
CA PHE A 44 -12.28 6.41 -6.25
C PHE A 44 -11.02 5.65 -5.80
N TRP A 45 -10.45 6.04 -4.66
CA TRP A 45 -9.22 5.42 -4.18
C TRP A 45 -9.41 3.94 -3.83
N ARG A 46 -10.51 3.61 -3.15
CA ARG A 46 -10.78 2.24 -2.73
C ARG A 46 -11.18 1.31 -3.88
N ASN A 47 -11.94 1.80 -4.86
CA ASN A 47 -12.44 0.97 -5.97
C ASN A 47 -11.57 0.97 -7.22
N ILE A 48 -10.71 1.97 -7.41
CA ILE A 48 -9.87 2.07 -8.62
C ILE A 48 -8.40 1.95 -8.24
N PHE A 49 -7.89 2.81 -7.36
CA PHE A 49 -6.46 2.85 -7.07
C PHE A 49 -5.98 1.59 -6.34
N VAL A 50 -6.65 1.19 -5.25
CA VAL A 50 -6.28 0.01 -4.45
C VAL A 50 -6.24 -1.27 -5.30
N PRO A 51 -7.28 -1.68 -6.04
CA PRO A 51 -7.23 -2.90 -6.81
C PRO A 51 -6.20 -2.83 -7.94
N LEU A 52 -6.06 -1.66 -8.59
CA LEU A 52 -5.02 -1.46 -9.60
C LEU A 52 -3.63 -1.64 -9.00
N TYR A 53 -3.38 -1.04 -7.82
CA TYR A 53 -2.12 -1.18 -7.10
C TYR A 53 -1.87 -2.63 -6.70
N LEU A 54 -2.88 -3.32 -6.12
CA LEU A 54 -2.80 -4.73 -5.71
C LEU A 54 -2.56 -5.67 -6.89
N ALA A 55 -3.13 -5.38 -8.05
CA ALA A 55 -2.88 -6.13 -9.28
C ALA A 55 -1.45 -5.95 -9.81
N VAL A 56 -0.72 -4.90 -9.41
CA VAL A 56 0.68 -4.72 -9.82
C VAL A 56 1.53 -5.86 -9.25
N PRO A 57 2.13 -6.70 -10.12
CA PRO A 57 2.92 -7.82 -9.67
C PRO A 57 4.16 -7.34 -8.90
N TRP A 58 4.57 -8.14 -7.92
CA TRP A 58 5.71 -7.82 -7.06
C TRP A 58 7.02 -7.56 -7.84
N SER A 59 7.19 -8.19 -9.00
CA SER A 59 8.33 -7.95 -9.89
C SER A 59 8.42 -6.50 -10.35
N LEU A 60 7.29 -5.86 -10.65
CA LEU A 60 7.24 -4.47 -11.10
C LEU A 60 7.44 -3.52 -9.92
N ARG A 61 6.75 -3.78 -8.79
CA ARG A 61 6.96 -3.01 -7.54
C ARG A 61 8.43 -3.04 -7.12
N ARG A 62 9.05 -4.22 -7.16
CA ARG A 62 10.46 -4.40 -6.81
C ARG A 62 11.38 -3.59 -7.72
N LYS A 63 11.14 -3.56 -9.04
CA LYS A 63 11.93 -2.73 -9.98
C LYS A 63 11.79 -1.25 -9.64
N ILE A 64 10.57 -0.77 -9.40
CA ILE A 64 10.32 0.65 -9.08
C ILE A 64 10.99 1.02 -7.77
N ILE A 65 10.81 0.23 -6.71
CA ILE A 65 11.47 0.47 -5.40
C ILE A 65 12.99 0.44 -5.54
N LEU A 66 13.53 -0.47 -6.35
CA LEU A 66 14.97 -0.53 -6.62
C LEU A 66 15.47 0.74 -7.32
N LEU A 67 14.75 1.21 -8.34
CA LEU A 67 15.11 2.42 -9.10
C LEU A 67 14.98 3.69 -8.25
N SER A 68 13.95 3.80 -7.41
CA SER A 68 13.63 5.03 -6.68
C SER A 68 14.32 5.12 -5.31
N ALA A 69 14.41 4.01 -4.58
CA ALA A 69 14.96 4.00 -3.22
C ALA A 69 16.46 3.67 -3.18
N TYR A 70 17.01 3.08 -4.25
CA TYR A 70 18.42 2.68 -4.33
C TYR A 70 19.05 3.12 -5.65
N PRO A 71 19.52 4.37 -5.76
CA PRO A 71 20.36 4.81 -6.88
C PRO A 71 21.78 4.19 -6.82
N GLY A 72 21.92 2.93 -6.37
CA GLY A 72 23.19 2.26 -6.11
C GLY A 72 23.06 0.79 -5.70
N LYS A 73 24.16 0.17 -5.25
CA LYS A 73 24.20 -1.25 -4.86
C LYS A 73 23.34 -1.51 -3.61
N ARG A 74 22.47 -2.53 -3.67
CA ARG A 74 21.72 -3.03 -2.51
C ARG A 74 22.68 -3.37 -1.36
N PRO A 75 22.36 -3.01 -0.11
CA PRO A 75 23.07 -3.55 1.04
C PRO A 75 22.88 -5.07 1.06
N HIS A 76 24.00 -5.80 1.00
CA HIS A 76 24.01 -7.24 1.26
C HIS A 76 24.26 -7.42 2.75
N TRP A 77 23.35 -8.11 3.44
CA TRP A 77 23.61 -8.52 4.80
C TRP A 77 24.59 -9.69 4.74
N LYS A 78 25.77 -9.56 5.34
CA LYS A 78 26.71 -10.66 5.49
C LYS A 78 26.00 -11.75 6.28
N LYS A 79 25.75 -12.91 5.66
CA LYS A 79 25.41 -14.12 6.40
C LYS A 79 26.65 -14.50 7.19
N TYR A 80 26.57 -14.41 8.51
CA TYR A 80 27.54 -15.07 9.38
C TYR A 80 27.20 -16.55 9.36
N ASN A 81 28.16 -17.37 8.93
CA ASN A 81 28.12 -18.83 8.99
C ASN A 81 28.43 -19.29 10.41
#